data_AF-A0A845CB72-F1
#
_entry.id   AF-A0A845CB72-F1
#
_cell.length_a   1.000
_cell.length_b   1.000
_cell.length_c   1.000
_cell.angle_alpha   90.00
_cell.angle_beta   90.00
_cell.angle_gamma   90.00
#
_symmetry.space_group_name_H-M   'P 1'
#
loop_
_entity.id
_entity.type
_entity.pdbx_description
1 polymer ?
#
loop_
_entity_poly.entity_id
_entity_poly.type
_entity_poly.pdbx_seq_one_letter_code
_entity_poly.pdbx_strand_id
1 'polypeptide(L)'
;MKLATYQSDTGPRTGAVAGDRIIDLVGALDLSGLAPASLAATMQSLLAAGTDGLRTAAAAVEWHQQSGSETSNFDLTDVRLLAPLPNPGKLMCLAGNYADHILEGGGVFPGKDKMTPHFFMKPSTAVIGPDAAIRIPPSTKFADWELELAGVVGRAGRGFSV
;
A
#
# COMPACT_ATOMS: atom_id res chain seq x y z
N MET A 1 3.34 6.46 -11.41
CA MET A 1 4.16 5.39 -10.81
C MET A 1 3.29 4.53 -9.91
N LYS A 2 3.45 3.21 -9.93
CA LYS A 2 2.77 2.27 -9.03
C LYS A 2 3.81 1.71 -8.05
N LEU A 3 3.61 1.92 -6.75
CA LEU A 3 4.52 1.41 -5.72
C LEU A 3 4.01 0.08 -5.17
N ALA A 4 4.93 -0.82 -4.84
CA ALA A 4 4.64 -2.12 -4.27
C ALA A 4 5.66 -2.48 -3.20
N THR A 5 5.30 -3.44 -2.34
CA THR A 5 6.24 -4.15 -1.49
C THR A 5 6.29 -5.60 -1.95
N TYR A 6 7.48 -6.15 -2.16
CA TYR A 6 7.67 -7.54 -2.57
C TYR A 6 8.65 -8.24 -1.63
N GLN A 7 8.61 -9.56 -1.61
CA GLN A 7 9.57 -10.38 -0.89
C GLN A 7 10.83 -10.57 -1.74
N SER A 8 11.98 -10.07 -1.28
CA SER A 8 13.29 -10.45 -1.80
C SER A 8 13.97 -11.50 -0.91
N ASP A 9 15.14 -11.97 -1.31
CA ASP A 9 15.96 -12.92 -0.56
C ASP A 9 16.37 -12.41 0.82
N THR A 10 16.48 -11.08 0.99
CA THR A 10 16.88 -10.44 2.25
C THR A 10 15.70 -9.94 3.08
N GLY A 11 14.46 -10.15 2.62
CA GLY A 11 13.26 -9.66 3.30
C GLY A 11 12.36 -8.79 2.41
N PRO A 12 11.33 -8.16 2.99
CA PRO A 12 10.48 -7.20 2.28
C PRO A 12 11.28 -6.01 1.75
N ARG A 13 11.04 -5.62 0.49
CA ARG A 13 11.62 -4.41 -0.14
C ARG A 13 10.56 -3.60 -0.86
N THR A 14 10.79 -2.30 -0.93
CA THR A 14 9.96 -1.37 -1.72
C THR A 14 10.37 -1.46 -3.18
N GLY A 15 9.40 -1.62 -4.06
CA GLY A 15 9.60 -1.59 -5.51
C GLY A 15 8.62 -0.67 -6.21
N ALA A 16 8.91 -0.42 -7.49
CA ALA A 16 7.99 0.27 -8.40
C ALA A 16 7.63 -0.65 -9.56
N VAL A 17 6.33 -0.80 -9.81
CA VAL A 17 5.81 -1.63 -10.89
C VAL A 17 5.84 -0.86 -12.20
N ALA A 18 6.48 -1.43 -13.21
CA ALA A 18 6.61 -0.91 -14.56
C ALA A 18 6.32 -2.02 -15.58
N GLY A 19 5.13 -1.99 -16.19
CA GLY A 19 4.69 -3.08 -17.07
C GLY A 19 4.47 -4.38 -16.29
N ASP A 20 5.12 -5.44 -16.75
CA ASP A 20 5.17 -6.79 -16.17
C ASP A 20 6.36 -6.98 -15.21
N ARG A 21 7.10 -5.92 -14.89
CA ARG A 21 8.28 -5.97 -14.01
C ARG A 21 8.12 -5.11 -12.76
N ILE A 22 8.94 -5.42 -11.76
CA ILE A 22 9.15 -4.64 -10.56
C ILE A 22 10.62 -4.18 -10.48
N ILE A 23 10.79 -2.87 -10.35
CA ILE A 23 12.09 -2.24 -10.13
C ILE A 23 12.34 -2.18 -8.62
N ASP A 24 13.43 -2.77 -8.14
CA ASP A 24 13.89 -2.65 -6.75
C ASP A 24 14.41 -1.23 -6.49
N LEU A 25 13.64 -0.43 -5.75
CA LEU A 25 14.01 0.96 -5.46
C LEU A 25 15.23 1.05 -4.55
N VAL A 26 15.49 0.03 -3.71
CA VAL A 26 16.68 0.01 -2.86
C VAL A 26 17.92 -0.15 -3.73
N GLY A 27 17.91 -1.14 -4.63
CA GLY A 27 19.00 -1.39 -5.57
C GLY A 27 19.21 -0.24 -6.55
N ALA A 28 18.13 0.32 -7.10
CA ALA A 28 18.21 1.45 -8.02
C ALA A 28 18.83 2.69 -7.35
N LEU A 29 18.50 2.97 -6.07
CA LEU A 29 19.11 4.09 -5.33
C LEU A 29 20.58 3.84 -5.00
N ASP A 30 20.94 2.61 -4.62
CA ASP A 30 22.32 2.23 -4.33
C ASP A 30 23.22 2.38 -5.56
N LEU A 31 22.76 1.90 -6.71
CA LEU A 31 23.50 1.97 -7.97
C LEU A 31 23.57 3.39 -8.56
N SER A 32 22.49 4.17 -8.43
CA SER A 32 22.43 5.52 -8.99
C SER A 32 23.09 6.58 -8.13
N GLY A 33 23.19 6.36 -6.81
CA GLY A 33 23.68 7.35 -5.85
C GLY A 33 22.75 8.57 -5.68
N LEU A 34 21.50 8.52 -6.17
CA LEU A 34 20.55 9.64 -6.12
C LEU A 34 20.13 10.00 -4.69
N ALA A 35 20.05 9.00 -3.81
CA ALA A 35 19.75 9.15 -2.39
C ALA A 35 20.24 7.90 -1.63
N PRO A 36 20.36 7.95 -0.29
CA PRO A 36 20.65 6.76 0.50
C PRO A 36 19.60 5.67 0.25
N ALA A 37 20.04 4.43 -0.04
CA ALA A 37 19.15 3.30 -0.27
C ALA A 37 18.17 3.04 0.90
N SER A 38 18.55 3.44 2.11
CA SER A 38 17.71 3.40 3.32
C SER A 38 16.42 4.21 3.21
N LEU A 39 16.36 5.22 2.33
CA LEU A 39 15.15 5.99 2.07
C LEU A 39 14.02 5.09 1.53
N ALA A 40 14.35 4.15 0.64
CA ALA A 40 13.40 3.21 0.06
C ALA A 40 13.45 1.81 0.69
N ALA A 41 14.18 1.61 1.79
CA ALA A 41 14.29 0.31 2.46
C ALA A 41 12.92 -0.26 2.86
N THR A 42 11.96 0.60 3.22
CA THR A 42 10.58 0.22 3.50
C THR A 42 9.61 1.22 2.88
N MET A 43 8.37 0.79 2.63
CA MET A 43 7.32 1.71 2.19
C MET A 43 7.07 2.81 3.23
N GLN A 44 7.20 2.48 4.52
CA GLN A 44 7.08 3.44 5.62
C GLN A 44 8.12 4.56 5.53
N SER A 45 9.40 4.23 5.34
CA SER A 45 10.48 5.22 5.23
C SER A 45 10.30 6.10 3.99
N LEU A 46 9.90 5.50 2.87
CA LEU A 46 9.65 6.21 1.62
C LEU A 46 8.51 7.23 1.78
N LEU A 47 7.39 6.80 2.38
CA LEU A 47 6.22 7.66 2.60
C LEU A 47 6.48 8.74 3.66
N ALA A 48 7.26 8.44 4.70
CA ALA A 48 7.63 9.39 5.73
C ALA A 48 8.48 10.55 5.18
N ALA A 49 9.26 10.31 4.12
CA ALA A 49 9.97 11.34 3.36
C ALA A 49 9.04 12.24 2.51
N GLY A 50 7.73 11.95 2.48
CA GLY A 50 6.71 12.76 1.83
C GLY A 50 6.94 12.91 0.32
N THR A 51 6.68 14.11 -0.19
CA THR A 51 6.83 14.41 -1.63
C THR A 51 8.27 14.18 -2.11
N ASP A 52 9.27 14.43 -1.28
CA ASP A 52 10.68 14.17 -1.64
C ASP A 52 10.94 12.69 -1.82
N GLY A 53 10.42 11.85 -0.92
CA GLY A 53 10.49 10.40 -1.08
C GLY A 53 9.88 9.93 -2.40
N LEU A 54 8.67 10.41 -2.71
CA LEU A 54 7.99 10.05 -3.96
C LEU A 54 8.73 10.54 -5.22
N ARG A 55 9.32 11.73 -5.18
CA ARG A 55 10.17 12.26 -6.26
C ARG A 55 11.43 11.43 -6.45
N THR A 56 12.09 11.07 -5.36
CA THR A 56 13.29 10.22 -5.37
C THR A 56 12.98 8.84 -5.94
N ALA A 57 11.85 8.22 -5.57
CA ALA A 57 11.43 6.96 -6.15
C ALA A 57 11.14 7.08 -7.67
N ALA A 58 10.49 8.16 -8.10
CA ALA A 58 10.28 8.41 -9.53
C ALA A 58 11.60 8.58 -10.29
N ALA A 59 12.54 9.35 -9.75
CA ALA A 59 13.86 9.54 -10.33
C ALA A 59 14.66 8.22 -10.41
N ALA A 60 14.54 7.35 -9.39
CA ALA A 60 15.17 6.04 -9.41
C ALA A 60 14.59 5.13 -10.51
N VAL A 61 13.27 5.18 -10.75
CA VAL A 61 12.61 4.47 -11.85
C VAL A 61 13.08 5.00 -13.21
N GLU A 62 13.14 6.32 -13.38
CA GLU A 62 13.61 6.94 -14.62
C GLU A 62 15.08 6.59 -14.91
N TRP A 63 15.96 6.72 -13.90
CA TRP A 63 17.35 6.32 -14.01
C TRP A 63 17.49 4.85 -14.42
N HIS A 64 16.70 3.97 -13.81
CA HIS A 64 16.72 2.54 -14.10
C HIS A 64 16.33 2.23 -15.55
N GLN A 65 15.26 2.87 -16.03
CA GLN A 65 14.80 2.73 -17.41
C GLN A 65 15.82 3.22 -18.43
N GLN A 66 16.64 4.21 -18.08
CA GLN A 66 17.70 4.75 -18.93
C GLN A 66 18.99 3.91 -18.87
N SER A 67 19.33 3.36 -17.70
CA SER A 67 20.55 2.58 -17.51
C SER A 67 20.45 1.17 -18.09
N GLY A 68 19.24 0.61 -18.20
CA GLY A 68 19.02 -0.77 -18.63
C GLY A 68 19.58 -1.80 -17.63
N SER A 69 19.66 -1.43 -16.35
CA SER A 69 20.24 -2.27 -15.30
C SER A 69 19.34 -3.46 -14.98
N GLU A 70 19.73 -4.67 -15.37
CA GLU A 70 18.97 -5.90 -15.04
C GLU A 70 19.06 -6.30 -13.55
N THR A 71 20.06 -5.79 -12.81
CA THR A 71 20.34 -6.20 -11.42
C THR A 71 19.30 -5.75 -10.40
N SER A 72 18.45 -4.80 -10.75
CA SER A 72 17.38 -4.27 -9.89
C SER A 72 16.00 -4.40 -10.53
N ASN A 73 15.83 -5.38 -11.42
CA ASN A 73 14.62 -5.52 -12.25
C ASN A 73 14.14 -6.97 -12.32
N PHE A 74 12.98 -7.25 -11.73
CA PHE A 74 12.46 -8.61 -11.63
C PHE A 74 11.11 -8.73 -12.34
N ASP A 75 10.83 -9.88 -12.94
CA ASP A 75 9.50 -10.17 -13.47
C ASP A 75 8.48 -10.27 -12.32
N LEU A 76 7.31 -9.64 -12.48
CA LEU A 76 6.27 -9.62 -11.44
C LEU A 76 5.77 -11.02 -11.08
N THR A 77 5.86 -11.96 -12.02
CA THR A 77 5.44 -13.35 -11.85
C THR A 77 6.44 -14.17 -11.03
N ASP A 78 7.69 -13.71 -10.95
CA ASP A 78 8.77 -14.39 -10.21
C ASP A 78 8.91 -13.88 -8.76
N VAL A 79 8.23 -12.77 -8.42
CA VAL A 79 8.24 -12.21 -7.07
C VAL A 79 6.94 -12.48 -6.33
N ARG A 80 7.03 -12.67 -5.01
CA ARG A 80 5.84 -12.64 -4.14
C ARG A 80 5.53 -11.22 -3.71
N LEU A 81 4.42 -10.68 -4.16
CA LEU A 81 3.90 -9.41 -3.65
C LEU A 81 3.44 -9.55 -2.19
N LEU A 82 3.78 -8.55 -1.39
CA LEU A 82 3.29 -8.39 -0.02
C LEU A 82 2.24 -7.28 0.00
N ALA A 83 1.60 -7.06 1.15
CA ALA A 83 0.78 -5.87 1.30
C ALA A 83 1.64 -4.62 1.00
N PRO A 84 1.13 -3.61 0.28
CA PRO A 84 1.92 -2.42 -0.05
C PRO A 84 2.56 -1.76 1.18
N LEU A 85 1.87 -1.83 2.32
CA LEU A 85 2.35 -1.37 3.62
C LEU A 85 2.12 -2.48 4.67
N PRO A 86 3.05 -3.44 4.87
CA PRO A 86 2.80 -4.64 5.68
C PRO A 86 2.52 -4.40 7.17
N ASN A 87 3.05 -3.30 7.71
CA ASN A 87 2.92 -2.94 9.12
C ASN A 87 2.52 -1.46 9.21
N PRO A 88 1.25 -1.11 8.95
CA PRO A 88 0.79 0.26 9.09
C PRO A 88 0.76 0.64 10.58
N GLY A 89 1.09 1.89 10.91
CA GLY A 89 1.04 2.37 12.29
C GLY A 89 -0.38 2.43 12.86
N LYS A 90 -1.38 2.68 12.00
CA LYS A 90 -2.80 2.69 12.35
C LYS A 90 -3.63 2.23 11.14
N LEU A 91 -4.66 1.43 11.40
CA LEU A 91 -5.65 1.04 10.41
C LEU A 91 -7.02 1.57 10.84
N MET A 92 -7.46 2.62 10.16
CA MET A 92 -8.78 3.25 10.36
C MET A 92 -9.70 2.80 9.23
N CYS A 93 -10.79 2.14 9.59
CA CYS A 93 -11.82 1.70 8.66
C CYS A 93 -13.04 2.59 8.80
N LEU A 94 -13.85 2.69 7.75
CA LEU A 94 -15.07 3.48 7.75
C LEU A 94 -16.24 2.62 7.27
N ALA A 95 -17.27 2.52 8.09
CA ALA A 95 -18.49 1.79 7.76
C ALA A 95 -19.50 2.69 7.03
N GLY A 96 -20.27 2.11 6.09
CA GLY A 96 -21.42 2.77 5.47
C GLY A 96 -21.07 3.93 4.53
N ASN A 97 -19.86 3.99 3.99
CA ASN A 97 -19.46 5.09 3.10
C ASN A 97 -20.10 5.06 1.71
N TYR A 98 -20.69 3.93 1.33
CA TYR A 98 -21.38 3.74 0.05
C TYR A 98 -22.88 3.64 0.31
N ALA A 99 -23.65 4.58 -0.26
CA ALA A 99 -25.09 4.62 -0.07
C ALA A 99 -25.76 3.32 -0.55
N ASP A 100 -25.29 2.78 -1.67
CA ASP A 100 -25.83 1.54 -2.25
C ASP A 100 -25.64 0.34 -1.30
N HIS A 101 -24.48 0.24 -0.63
CA HIS A 101 -24.22 -0.79 0.36
C HIS A 101 -25.14 -0.68 1.59
N ILE A 102 -25.46 0.55 2.02
CA ILE A 102 -26.45 0.75 3.11
C ILE A 102 -27.83 0.26 2.68
N LEU A 103 -28.26 0.59 1.46
CA LEU A 103 -29.57 0.21 0.94
C LEU A 103 -29.67 -1.32 0.72
N GLU A 104 -28.61 -1.93 0.21
CA GLU A 104 -28.48 -3.39 0.05
C GLU A 104 -28.65 -4.12 1.38
N GLY A 105 -28.03 -3.61 2.46
CA GLY A 105 -28.19 -4.14 3.81
C GLY A 105 -29.56 -3.87 4.46
N GLY A 106 -30.51 -3.27 3.73
CA GLY A 106 -31.85 -2.92 4.23
C GLY A 106 -31.89 -1.64 5.09
N GLY A 107 -30.81 -0.88 5.11
CA GLY A 107 -30.73 0.39 5.82
C GLY A 107 -31.38 1.55 5.06
N VAL A 108 -31.52 2.70 5.73
CA VAL A 108 -32.00 3.94 5.13
C VAL A 108 -30.85 4.92 5.01
N PHE A 109 -30.50 5.32 3.78
CA PHE A 109 -29.48 6.33 3.56
C PHE A 109 -30.01 7.73 3.96
N PRO A 110 -29.38 8.41 4.95
CA PRO A 110 -29.92 9.65 5.50
C PRO A 110 -29.71 10.90 4.61
N GLY A 111 -28.98 10.76 3.49
CA GLY A 111 -28.49 11.87 2.68
C GLY A 111 -27.06 12.25 3.06
N LYS A 112 -26.28 12.73 2.08
CA LYS A 112 -24.85 13.07 2.26
C LYS A 112 -24.62 14.18 3.29
N ASP A 113 -25.56 15.11 3.42
CA ASP A 113 -25.54 16.25 4.32
C ASP A 113 -25.73 15.86 5.80
N LYS A 114 -26.37 14.73 6.06
CA LYS A 114 -26.65 14.22 7.41
C LYS A 114 -25.78 13.03 7.78
N MET A 115 -24.98 12.54 6.84
CA MET A 115 -24.10 11.41 7.04
C MET A 115 -22.88 11.84 7.84
N THR A 116 -22.59 11.11 8.93
CA THR A 116 -21.34 11.26 9.68
C THR A 116 -20.48 10.03 9.42
N PRO A 117 -19.17 10.15 9.13
CA PRO A 117 -18.31 8.99 8.93
C PRO A 117 -18.26 8.08 10.18
N HIS A 118 -18.60 6.80 10.00
CA HIS A 118 -18.58 5.81 11.07
C HIS A 118 -17.23 5.11 11.14
N PHE A 119 -16.31 5.65 11.93
CA PHE A 119 -14.97 5.07 12.08
C PHE A 119 -14.95 3.87 13.03
N PHE A 120 -14.18 2.86 12.66
CA PHE A 120 -13.75 1.79 13.55
C PHE A 120 -12.28 1.42 13.27
N MET A 121 -11.68 0.63 14.15
CA MET A 121 -10.29 0.20 14.02
C MET A 121 -10.20 -1.31 13.92
N LYS A 122 -9.29 -1.77 13.06
CA LYS A 122 -8.79 -3.15 13.08
C LYS A 122 -7.34 -3.15 13.56
N PRO A 123 -6.86 -4.24 14.17
CA PRO A 123 -5.43 -4.40 14.44
C PRO A 123 -4.62 -4.22 13.16
N SER A 124 -3.52 -3.47 13.20
CA SER A 124 -2.62 -3.29 12.05
C SER A 124 -2.02 -4.62 11.57
N THR A 125 -1.92 -5.61 12.47
CA THR A 125 -1.51 -6.99 12.17
C THR A 125 -2.51 -7.77 11.30
N ALA A 126 -3.70 -7.22 11.03
CA ALA A 126 -4.70 -7.84 10.16
C ALA A 126 -4.44 -7.64 8.67
N VAL A 127 -3.48 -6.77 8.30
CA VAL A 127 -3.12 -6.52 6.89
C VAL A 127 -2.22 -7.65 6.39
N ILE A 128 -2.64 -8.31 5.31
CA ILE A 128 -1.90 -9.40 4.65
C ILE A 128 -1.77 -9.12 3.15
N GLY A 129 -0.87 -9.86 2.48
CA GLY A 129 -0.64 -9.70 1.04
C GLY A 129 -1.82 -10.16 0.17
N PRO A 130 -1.84 -9.78 -1.12
CA PRO A 130 -2.96 -10.02 -2.03
C PRO A 130 -3.37 -11.50 -2.15
N ASP A 131 -2.39 -12.41 -2.13
CA ASP A 131 -2.62 -13.86 -2.28
C ASP A 131 -2.48 -14.62 -0.96
N ALA A 132 -2.44 -13.92 0.17
CA ALA A 132 -2.29 -14.54 1.48
C ALA A 132 -3.62 -15.17 1.94
N ALA A 133 -3.55 -16.39 2.47
CA ALA A 133 -4.73 -17.11 2.92
C ALA A 133 -5.38 -16.45 4.16
N ILE A 134 -6.71 -16.27 4.11
CA ILE A 134 -7.51 -15.86 5.26
C ILE A 134 -7.86 -17.12 6.07
N ARG A 135 -7.45 -17.15 7.34
CA ARG A 135 -7.79 -18.25 8.26
C ARG A 135 -9.14 -18.00 8.90
N ILE A 136 -10.18 -18.66 8.40
CA ILE A 136 -11.53 -18.58 8.94
C ILE A 136 -11.66 -19.52 10.15
N PRO A 137 -12.06 -19.03 11.34
CA PRO A 137 -12.28 -19.87 12.51
C PRO A 137 -13.35 -20.94 12.26
N PRO A 138 -13.22 -22.18 12.79
CA PRO A 138 -14.21 -23.24 12.59
C PRO A 138 -15.62 -22.92 13.08
N SER A 139 -15.76 -21.98 14.03
CA SER A 139 -17.05 -21.54 14.58
C SER A 139 -17.78 -20.53 13.69
N THR A 140 -17.16 -20.04 12.62
CA THR A 140 -17.75 -19.04 11.72
C THR A 140 -18.88 -19.66 10.91
N LYS A 141 -20.09 -19.11 11.04
CA LYS A 141 -21.27 -19.54 10.28
C LYS A 141 -21.42 -18.82 8.94
N PHE A 142 -21.00 -17.56 8.90
CA PHE A 142 -21.06 -16.71 7.72
C PHE A 142 -19.74 -15.96 7.62
N ALA A 143 -19.06 -16.15 6.50
CA ALA A 143 -17.87 -15.40 6.13
C ALA A 143 -18.17 -14.70 4.83
N ASP A 144 -17.84 -13.41 4.76
CA ASP A 144 -18.07 -12.59 3.58
C ASP A 144 -16.86 -11.67 3.34
N TRP A 145 -16.80 -11.13 2.13
CA TRP A 145 -15.78 -10.19 1.70
C TRP A 145 -16.39 -8.80 1.53
N GLU A 146 -15.55 -7.77 1.73
CA GLU A 146 -15.91 -6.38 1.52
C GLU A 146 -14.97 -5.80 0.46
N LEU A 147 -15.54 -5.21 -0.60
CA LEU A 147 -14.77 -4.46 -1.57
C LEU A 147 -14.54 -3.05 -1.06
N GLU A 148 -13.31 -2.77 -0.65
CA GLU A 148 -12.94 -1.46 -0.11
C GLU A 148 -11.82 -0.80 -0.91
N LEU A 149 -11.75 0.53 -0.80
CA LEU A 149 -10.60 1.32 -1.20
C LEU A 149 -9.93 1.89 0.04
N ALA A 150 -8.61 1.71 0.15
CA ALA A 150 -7.82 2.26 1.24
C ALA A 150 -7.00 3.47 0.77
N GLY A 151 -7.02 4.53 1.57
CA GLY A 151 -6.10 5.66 1.46
C GLY A 151 -4.90 5.48 2.40
N VAL A 152 -3.70 5.82 1.94
CA VAL A 152 -2.49 5.83 2.77
C VAL A 152 -2.08 7.26 3.07
N VAL A 153 -2.06 7.63 4.35
CA VAL A 153 -1.59 8.94 4.81
C VAL A 153 -0.09 8.86 5.07
N GLY A 154 0.72 9.36 4.13
CA GLY A 154 2.18 9.27 4.22
C GLY A 154 2.83 10.30 5.16
N ARG A 155 2.20 11.46 5.37
CA ARG A 155 2.73 12.54 6.23
C ARG A 155 1.81 12.79 7.42
N ALA A 156 2.36 12.77 8.62
CA ALA A 156 1.63 13.13 9.83
C ALA A 156 1.21 14.61 9.81
N GLY A 157 0.02 14.88 10.37
CA GLY A 157 -0.52 16.23 10.47
C GLY A 157 -1.74 16.27 11.40
N ARG A 158 -2.27 17.47 11.61
CA ARG A 158 -3.45 17.72 12.45
C ARG A 158 -4.30 18.82 11.82
N GLY A 159 -5.62 18.74 11.98
CA GLY A 159 -6.54 19.76 11.48
C GLY A 159 -6.52 19.93 9.96
N PHE A 160 -6.50 18.81 9.23
CA PHE A 160 -6.61 18.83 7.77
C PHE A 160 -7.93 19.48 7.36
N SER A 161 -7.86 20.51 6.51
CA SER A 161 -9.04 21.11 5.87
C SER A 161 -9.32 20.43 4.54
N VAL A 162 -10.60 20.42 4.16
CA VAL A 162 -11.07 20.08 2.80
C VAL A 162 -11.03 21.29 1.89
#